data_AF-A0A5K7YL02-F1
#
_entry.id   AF-A0A5K7YL02-F1
#
_cell.length_a   1.000
_cell.length_b   1.000
_cell.length_c   1.000
_cell.angle_alpha   90.00
_cell.angle_beta   90.00
_cell.angle_gamma   90.00
#
_symmetry.space_group_name_H-M   'P 1'
#
loop_
_entity.id
_entity.type
_entity.pdbx_description
1 polymer ?
#
loop_
_entity_poly.entity_id
_entity_poly.type
_entity_poly.pdbx_seq_one_letter_code
_entity_poly.pdbx_strand_id
1 'polypeptide(L)'
;MEMNNFVNQMIKFNQSLFDSTFETSVQFQDQVEKAANTMMDQAEWLPGEGRKIYDTAVEAYKAGRSNFKTYIDDGFQQAGNLFK
;
A
#
# COMPACT_ATOMS: atom_id res chain seq x y z
N MET A 1 15.92 3.45 30.39
CA MET A 1 15.87 2.03 29.95
C MET A 1 14.44 1.51 29.89
N GLU A 2 13.65 1.51 30.97
CA GLU A 2 12.27 0.99 30.91
C GLU A 2 11.33 1.79 29.99
N MET A 3 11.34 3.11 30.06
CA MET A 3 10.55 3.97 29.17
C MET A 3 10.88 3.75 27.69
N ASN A 4 12.16 3.68 27.34
CA ASN A 4 12.62 3.39 25.97
C ASN A 4 12.14 2.02 25.49
N ASN A 5 12.20 1.00 26.35
CA ASN A 5 11.67 -0.33 26.04
C ASN A 5 10.16 -0.32 25.80
N PHE A 6 9.40 0.41 26.63
CA PHE A 6 7.95 0.57 26.44
C PHE A 6 7.62 1.29 25.12
N VAL A 7 8.31 2.39 24.82
CA VAL A 7 8.16 3.12 23.54
C VAL A 7 8.49 2.22 22.36
N ASN A 8 9.57 1.44 22.41
CA ASN A 8 9.92 0.48 21.36
C ASN A 8 8.85 -0.59 21.15
N GLN A 9 8.23 -1.10 22.22
CA GLN A 9 7.12 -2.05 22.10
C GLN A 9 5.91 -1.42 21.42
N MET A 10 5.57 -0.17 21.76
CA MET A 10 4.49 0.57 21.12
C MET A 10 4.78 0.84 19.64
N ILE A 11 6.02 1.17 19.27
CA ILE A 11 6.43 1.35 17.87
C ILE A 11 6.21 0.05 17.08
N LYS A 12 6.69 -1.09 17.61
CA LYS A 12 6.50 -2.40 16.98
C LYS A 12 5.03 -2.77 16.83
N PHE A 13 4.22 -2.53 17.87
CA PHE A 13 2.78 -2.77 17.80
C PHE A 13 2.11 -1.96 16.69
N ASN A 14 2.39 -0.65 16.61
CA ASN A 14 1.85 0.21 15.56
C ASN A 14 2.31 -0.21 14.16
N GLN A 15 3.58 -0.63 14.02
CA GLN A 15 4.10 -1.15 12.75
C GLN A 15 3.33 -2.39 12.31
N SER A 16 3.15 -3.39 13.19
CA SER A 16 2.41 -4.61 12.86
C SER A 16 0.93 -4.35 12.53
N LEU A 17 0.29 -3.40 13.23
CA LEU A 17 -1.08 -2.99 12.93
C LEU A 17 -1.18 -2.32 11.55
N PHE A 18 -0.22 -1.44 11.25
CA PHE A 18 -0.12 -0.80 9.95
C PHE A 18 0.09 -1.83 8.84
N ASP A 19 1.05 -2.75 8.98
CA ASP A 19 1.35 -3.80 8.02
C ASP A 19 0.10 -4.63 7.68
N SER A 20 -0.60 -5.11 8.72
CA SER A 20 -1.82 -5.91 8.55
C SER A 20 -2.93 -5.15 7.83
N THR A 21 -3.11 -3.87 8.17
CA THR A 21 -4.13 -3.00 7.57
C THR A 21 -3.77 -2.65 6.13
N PHE A 22 -2.49 -2.38 5.85
CA PHE A 22 -1.97 -2.08 4.53
C PHE A 22 -2.12 -3.28 3.60
N GLU A 23 -1.74 -4.48 4.03
CA GLU A 23 -1.93 -5.71 3.27
C GLU A 23 -3.40 -5.97 2.93
N THR A 24 -4.30 -5.80 3.90
CA THR A 24 -5.75 -5.90 3.67
C THR A 24 -6.23 -4.87 2.63
N SER A 25 -5.71 -3.64 2.71
CA SER A 25 -6.04 -2.57 1.76
C SER A 25 -5.54 -2.89 0.35
N VAL A 26 -4.33 -3.46 0.22
CA VAL A 26 -3.76 -3.93 -1.05
C VAL A 26 -4.65 -5.01 -1.66
N GLN A 27 -5.04 -6.01 -0.88
CA GLN A 27 -5.93 -7.08 -1.35
C GLN A 27 -7.27 -6.55 -1.84
N PHE A 28 -7.86 -5.59 -1.11
CA PHE A 28 -9.11 -4.95 -1.53
C PHE A 28 -8.94 -4.17 -2.85
N GLN A 29 -7.88 -3.38 -2.98
CA GLN A 29 -7.57 -2.67 -4.22
C GLN A 29 -7.37 -3.63 -5.40
N ASP A 30 -6.68 -4.75 -5.20
CA ASP A 30 -6.45 -5.76 -6.24
C ASP A 30 -7.78 -6.42 -6.68
N GLN A 31 -8.72 -6.64 -5.76
CA GLN A 31 -10.06 -7.13 -6.09
C GLN A 31 -10.87 -6.09 -6.90
N VAL A 32 -10.83 -4.82 -6.50
CA VAL A 32 -11.50 -3.73 -7.22
C VAL A 32 -10.90 -3.57 -8.62
N GLU A 33 -9.58 -3.63 -8.76
CA GLU A 33 -8.89 -3.62 -10.05
C GLU A 33 -9.34 -4.79 -10.93
N LYS A 34 -9.42 -6.00 -10.39
CA LYS A 34 -9.89 -7.16 -11.13
C LYS A 34 -11.33 -6.98 -11.65
N ALA A 35 -12.22 -6.42 -10.83
CA ALA A 35 -13.58 -6.11 -11.23
C ALA A 35 -13.61 -5.03 -12.33
N ALA A 36 -12.84 -3.95 -12.17
CA ALA A 36 -12.72 -2.88 -13.16
C ALA A 36 -12.16 -3.39 -14.50
N ASN A 37 -11.11 -4.21 -14.47
CA ASN A 37 -10.56 -4.88 -15.65
C ASN A 37 -11.63 -5.69 -16.38
N THR A 38 -12.40 -6.51 -15.65
CA THR A 38 -13.48 -7.31 -16.22
C THR A 38 -14.54 -6.43 -16.91
N MET A 39 -14.89 -5.29 -16.31
CA MET A 39 -15.83 -4.33 -16.91
C MET A 39 -15.25 -3.68 -18.18
N MET A 40 -13.98 -3.31 -18.17
CA MET A 40 -13.31 -2.69 -19.32
C MET A 40 -13.12 -3.67 -20.49
N ASP A 41 -12.85 -4.94 -20.21
CA ASP A 41 -12.73 -5.97 -21.24
C ASP A 41 -14.06 -6.20 -21.99
N GLN A 42 -15.18 -5.95 -21.32
CA GLN A 42 -16.53 -6.03 -21.90
C GLN A 42 -17.00 -4.72 -22.53
N ALA A 43 -16.26 -3.62 -22.33
CA ALA A 43 -16.62 -2.30 -22.82
C ALA A 43 -16.15 -2.12 -24.27
N GLU A 44 -16.99 -2.50 -25.23
CA GLU A 44 -16.73 -2.32 -26.67
C GLU A 44 -16.44 -0.86 -27.08
N TRP A 45 -16.81 0.10 -26.24
CA TRP A 45 -16.64 1.55 -26.45
C TRP A 45 -15.27 2.11 -26.00
N LEU A 46 -14.41 1.29 -25.38
CA LEU A 46 -13.13 1.69 -24.81
C LEU A 46 -11.86 1.10 -25.48
N PRO A 47 -11.79 0.90 -26.81
CA PRO A 47 -10.60 0.34 -27.43
C PRO A 47 -9.44 1.34 -27.54
N GLY A 48 -8.20 0.82 -27.49
CA GLY A 48 -6.99 1.58 -27.82
C GLY A 48 -6.48 2.47 -26.69
N GLU A 49 -6.52 3.79 -26.90
CA GLU A 49 -5.85 4.77 -26.04
C GLU A 49 -6.46 4.88 -24.63
N GLY A 50 -7.78 4.74 -24.52
CA GLY A 50 -8.47 4.76 -23.22
C GLY A 50 -8.06 3.60 -22.31
N ARG A 51 -7.89 2.39 -22.88
CA ARG A 51 -7.38 1.24 -22.12
C ARG A 51 -5.94 1.47 -21.66
N LYS A 52 -5.08 2.01 -22.53
CA LYS A 52 -3.69 2.32 -22.19
C LYS A 52 -3.58 3.34 -21.04
N ILE A 53 -4.42 4.37 -21.04
CA ILE A 53 -4.47 5.37 -19.95
C ILE A 53 -4.88 4.71 -18.63
N TYR A 54 -5.89 3.83 -18.67
CA TYR A 54 -6.29 3.08 -17.48
C TYR A 54 -5.17 2.18 -16.95
N ASP A 55 -4.53 1.38 -17.80
CA ASP A 55 -3.45 0.49 -17.39
C ASP A 55 -2.29 1.29 -16.78
N THR A 56 -1.93 2.43 -17.40
CA THR A 56 -0.91 3.34 -16.87
C THR A 56 -1.30 3.92 -15.51
N ALA A 57 -2.58 4.27 -15.32
CA ALA A 57 -3.06 4.77 -14.03
C ALA A 57 -3.01 3.69 -12.95
N VAL A 58 -3.39 2.45 -13.27
CA VAL A 58 -3.30 1.30 -12.36
C VAL A 58 -1.85 1.04 -11.94
N GLU A 59 -0.92 1.04 -12.89
CA GLU A 59 0.51 0.90 -12.60
C GLU A 59 1.03 2.01 -11.69
N ALA A 60 0.66 3.27 -11.97
CA ALA A 60 1.02 4.40 -11.11
C ALA A 60 0.47 4.27 -9.69
N TYR A 61 -0.77 3.78 -9.53
CA TYR A 61 -1.36 3.50 -8.21
C TYR A 61 -0.61 2.39 -7.47
N LYS A 62 -0.23 1.30 -8.16
CA LYS A 62 0.57 0.20 -7.58
C LYS A 62 1.97 0.67 -7.16
N ALA A 63 2.62 1.48 -7.99
CA ALA A 63 3.90 2.08 -7.65
C ALA A 63 3.77 3.02 -6.44
N GLY A 64 2.73 3.87 -6.45
CA GLY A 64 2.44 4.81 -5.36
C GLY A 64 2.22 4.11 -4.02
N ARG A 65 1.41 3.05 -3.96
CA ARG A 65 1.20 2.30 -2.72
C ARG A 65 2.47 1.59 -2.24
N SER A 66 3.29 1.07 -3.15
CA SER A 66 4.59 0.45 -2.80
C SER A 66 5.53 1.48 -2.19
N ASN A 67 5.67 2.64 -2.82
CA ASN A 67 6.51 3.73 -2.32
C ASN A 67 6.02 4.24 -0.96
N PHE A 68 4.70 4.35 -0.77
CA PHE A 68 4.10 4.70 0.51
C PHE A 68 4.46 3.69 1.61
N LYS A 69 4.36 2.38 1.32
CA LYS A 69 4.75 1.33 2.26
C LYS A 69 6.22 1.46 2.66
N THR A 70 7.11 1.62 1.70
CA THR A 70 8.55 1.82 1.94
C THR A 70 8.80 3.03 2.84
N TYR A 71 8.16 4.17 2.57
CA TYR A 71 8.33 5.37 3.39
C TYR A 71 7.89 5.16 4.85
N ILE A 72 6.77 4.46 5.06
CA ILE A 72 6.28 4.16 6.41
C ILE A 72 7.21 3.17 7.12
N ASP A 73 7.69 2.14 6.43
CA ASP A 73 8.63 1.15 6.98
C ASP A 73 9.94 1.79 7.41
N ASP A 74 10.50 2.66 6.57
CA ASP A 74 11.69 3.45 6.90
C ASP A 74 11.44 4.34 8.12
N GLY A 75 10.25 4.94 8.24
CA GLY A 75 9.85 5.74 9.39
C GLY A 75 9.79 4.94 10.68
N PHE A 76 9.19 3.74 10.67
CA PHE A 76 9.15 2.84 11.83
C PHE A 76 10.56 2.36 12.21
N GLN A 77 11.41 2.04 11.23
CA GLN A 77 12.80 1.65 11.48
C GLN A 77 13.59 2.78 12.14
N GLN A 78 13.46 4.02 11.63
CA GLN A 78 14.10 5.19 12.21
C GLN A 78 13.62 5.46 13.64
N ALA A 79 12.30 5.42 13.87
CA ALA A 79 11.74 5.58 15.20
C ALA A 79 12.28 4.51 16.18
N GLY A 80 12.31 3.25 15.77
CA GLY A 80 12.88 2.17 16.59
C GLY A 80 14.37 2.37 16.88
N ASN A 81 15.13 2.96 15.96
CA ASN A 81 16.56 3.26 16.19
C ASN A 81 16.77 4.41 17.19
N LEU A 82 15.87 5.40 17.24
CA LEU A 82 15.96 6.54 18.18
C LEU A 82 15.73 6.13 19.64
N PHE A 83 14.88 5.12 19.86
CA PHE A 83 14.51 4.65 21.19
C PHE A 83 15.19 3.34 21.59
N LYS A 84 16.21 2.89 20.84
CA LYS A 84 17.05 1.73 21.21
C LYS A 84 17.71 1.87 22.58
#